data_AF-B0MVR0-F1
#
_entry.id   AF-B0MVR0-F1
#
_cell.length_a   1.000
_cell.length_b   1.000
_cell.length_c   1.000
_cell.angle_alpha   90.00
_cell.angle_beta   90.00
_cell.angle_gamma   90.00
#
_symmetry.space_group_name_H-M   'P 1'
#
loop_
_entity.id
_entity.type
_entity.pdbx_description
1 polymer ?
#
loop_
_entity_poly.entity_id
_entity_poly.type
_entity_poly.pdbx_seq_one_letter_code
_entity_poly.pdbx_strand_id
1 'polypeptide(L)'
;MSNKVFTPENISKLKQNEVFVFGSNKAGNHVGGAARVAVEKFGAIMGHGEGLQGQSYAIPTLDEQMDKVSTEELTRSVRRFADYTRYNTDKVFYVTKIGCGIAGFSVEEIVEVFKSVSFGDNVVLPQEFGEEKHIDGFKGFNADMTCLGFKFEEGKTYEEDVELKVCNRGFHFCESPFSVLSYRDMLDDECKFIPVHHVTALGRCHSDSDKTATTKIHIGAKLDFKGFIKAGIDFIYEKCIKEGPTDNVNSGYGAKIGSSGDDAQIGSSGDLAQIGSSGYGAKIGSSGYGAQIGSSGYGAKIGSSGYGAKIGSSGYGAKIGSSGDDAKIGSSGDLAKIGSSGYGAKIGSSGYGAQIGSSGDLAKIGSSGDLAKIESEGNNAVVAAIGIDSKIKAKKGSWITLAEYGEDLKPVCVRSAQIDGKSLKEDVFYQLKGGEFVEAAE
;
A
#
# COMPACT_ATOMS: atom_id res chain seq x y z
N MET A 1 29.33 -8.67 7.89
CA MET A 1 30.32 -7.81 8.56
C MET A 1 29.92 -6.38 8.28
N SER A 2 29.71 -5.58 9.32
CA SER A 2 29.89 -4.14 9.24
C SER A 2 30.26 -3.72 10.65
N ASN A 3 31.56 -3.74 10.92
CA ASN A 3 32.13 -3.06 12.07
C ASN A 3 31.49 -1.69 12.14
N LYS A 4 30.93 -1.28 13.28
CA LYS A 4 30.37 0.08 13.37
C LYS A 4 31.57 1.02 13.34
N VAL A 5 31.84 1.56 12.16
CA VAL A 5 32.92 2.50 11.91
C VAL A 5 32.50 3.78 12.61
N PHE A 6 33.23 4.18 13.65
CA PHE A 6 33.15 5.55 14.17
C PHE A 6 34.03 6.45 13.32
N THR A 7 33.73 7.74 13.31
CA THR A 7 34.60 8.70 12.65
C THR A 7 35.98 8.63 13.32
N PRO A 8 37.06 8.31 12.57
CA PRO A 8 38.39 8.32 13.13
C PRO A 8 38.73 9.73 13.64
N GLU A 9 39.41 9.83 14.79
CA GLU A 9 39.80 11.14 15.34
C GLU A 9 40.62 11.98 14.34
N ASN A 10 41.43 11.30 13.52
CA ASN A 10 42.30 11.93 12.53
C ASN A 10 42.04 11.35 11.14
N ILE A 11 41.27 12.08 10.34
CA ILE A 11 41.06 11.77 8.92
C ILE A 11 42.17 12.44 8.12
N SER A 12 43.08 11.63 7.55
CA SER A 12 44.19 12.12 6.73
C SER A 12 44.00 11.89 5.24
N LYS A 13 43.11 10.96 4.86
CA LYS A 13 42.79 10.57 3.48
C LYS A 13 41.32 10.11 3.43
N LEU A 14 40.69 10.29 2.27
CA LEU A 14 39.33 9.84 1.96
C LEU A 14 39.35 9.05 0.64
N LYS A 15 38.48 8.06 0.51
CA LYS A 15 38.13 7.47 -0.78
C LYS A 15 37.27 8.45 -1.58
N GLN A 16 37.11 8.19 -2.87
CA GLN A 16 36.39 9.08 -3.78
C GLN A 16 34.94 9.36 -3.35
N ASN A 17 34.27 8.38 -2.73
CA ASN A 17 32.88 8.49 -2.26
C ASN A 17 32.77 8.89 -0.78
N GLU A 18 33.87 9.20 -0.11
CA GLU A 18 33.86 9.61 1.29
C GLU A 18 33.94 11.13 1.42
N VAL A 19 33.24 11.68 2.40
CA VAL A 19 33.07 13.12 2.61
C VAL A 19 33.44 13.48 4.05
N PHE A 20 34.29 14.50 4.20
CA PHE A 20 34.71 15.05 5.50
C PHE A 20 33.73 16.13 5.97
N VAL A 21 33.02 15.89 7.07
CA VAL A 21 32.03 16.84 7.58
C VAL A 21 32.61 17.62 8.76
N PHE A 22 32.58 18.95 8.68
CA PHE A 22 33.29 19.82 9.60
C PHE A 22 32.50 21.07 10.01
N GLY A 23 32.84 21.64 11.17
CA GLY A 23 32.28 22.90 11.65
C GLY A 23 32.90 24.11 10.95
N SER A 24 32.06 25.01 10.45
CA SER A 24 32.44 26.24 9.74
C SER A 24 31.86 27.49 10.42
N ASN A 25 32.34 28.68 10.05
CA ASN A 25 31.56 29.90 10.21
C ASN A 25 30.72 30.15 8.95
N LYS A 26 29.66 30.97 9.05
CA LYS A 26 28.79 31.31 7.92
C LYS A 26 29.52 32.02 6.77
N ALA A 27 30.56 32.78 7.09
CA ALA A 27 31.40 33.46 6.09
C ALA A 27 32.33 32.50 5.32
N GLY A 28 32.47 31.23 5.72
CA GLY A 28 33.37 30.27 5.09
C GLY A 28 34.87 30.57 5.27
N ASN A 29 35.26 31.24 6.36
CA ASN A 29 36.65 31.49 6.71
C ASN A 29 37.26 30.25 7.38
N HIS A 30 37.74 29.31 6.57
CA HIS A 30 38.22 27.99 7.00
C HIS A 30 39.71 27.98 7.39
N VAL A 31 40.12 28.89 8.27
CA VAL A 31 41.56 29.11 8.58
C VAL A 31 42.07 28.34 9.81
N GLY A 32 41.18 27.66 10.56
CA GLY A 32 41.52 26.98 11.81
C GLY A 32 40.89 25.60 11.96
N GLY A 33 41.52 24.78 12.82
CA GLY A 33 41.00 23.46 13.22
C GLY A 33 40.65 22.54 12.04
N ALA A 34 39.53 21.84 12.16
CA ALA A 34 39.02 20.94 11.13
C ALA A 34 38.71 21.66 9.80
N ALA A 35 38.29 22.93 9.85
CA ALA A 35 38.01 23.71 8.64
C ALA A 35 39.28 23.92 7.79
N ARG A 36 40.42 24.22 8.42
CA ARG A 36 41.70 24.32 7.71
C ARG A 36 42.09 23.01 7.05
N VAL A 37 41.92 21.89 7.77
CA VAL A 37 42.20 20.55 7.22
C VAL A 37 41.31 20.26 6.01
N ALA A 38 40.03 20.66 6.06
CA ALA A 38 39.10 20.49 4.95
C ALA A 38 39.58 21.24 3.69
N VAL A 39 40.14 22.46 3.83
CA VAL A 39 40.69 23.22 2.71
C VAL A 39 41.97 22.56 2.18
N GLU A 40 42.92 22.27 3.08
CA GLU A 40 44.24 21.77 2.72
C GLU A 40 44.21 20.38 2.07
N LYS A 41 43.23 19.54 2.43
CA LYS A 41 43.23 18.12 2.06
C LYS A 41 42.00 17.65 1.29
N PHE A 42 40.85 18.27 1.49
CA PHE A 42 39.56 17.71 1.07
C PHE A 42 38.73 18.69 0.22
N GLY A 43 39.35 19.76 -0.29
CA GLY A 43 38.76 20.65 -1.29
C GLY A 43 37.64 21.56 -0.78
N ALA A 44 37.61 21.87 0.51
CA ALA A 44 36.76 22.94 1.02
C ALA A 44 37.13 24.29 0.39
N ILE A 45 36.12 25.14 0.15
CA ILE A 45 36.26 26.40 -0.57
C ILE A 45 36.14 27.56 0.42
N MET A 46 37.14 28.44 0.44
CA MET A 46 37.08 29.69 1.21
C MET A 46 35.90 30.55 0.76
N GLY A 47 35.14 31.09 1.71
CA GLY A 47 33.95 31.89 1.43
C GLY A 47 32.64 31.09 1.38
N HIS A 48 32.69 29.76 1.51
CA HIS A 48 31.51 28.90 1.46
C HIS A 48 31.25 28.22 2.81
N GLY A 49 30.35 28.81 3.59
CA GLY A 49 30.16 28.46 5.01
C GLY A 49 29.29 27.23 5.31
N GLU A 50 28.53 26.72 4.34
CA GLU A 50 27.61 25.59 4.53
C GLU A 50 27.51 24.74 3.26
N GLY A 51 27.34 23.43 3.41
CA GLY A 51 27.03 22.52 2.32
C GLY A 51 28.24 21.78 1.75
N LEU A 52 28.00 21.00 0.69
CA LEU A 52 29.04 20.20 0.04
C LEU A 52 30.01 21.10 -0.77
N GLN A 53 31.30 20.82 -0.64
CA GLN A 53 32.38 21.47 -1.37
C GLN A 53 33.61 20.54 -1.46
N GLY A 54 34.03 20.22 -2.68
CA GLY A 54 35.04 19.19 -2.90
C GLY A 54 34.61 17.85 -2.31
N GLN A 55 35.47 17.25 -1.48
CA GLN A 55 35.17 16.07 -0.67
C GLN A 55 34.84 16.44 0.80
N SER A 56 34.30 17.64 1.03
CA SER A 56 33.94 18.13 2.36
C SER A 56 32.50 18.62 2.43
N TYR A 57 31.90 18.60 3.61
CA TYR A 57 30.60 19.22 3.87
C TYR A 57 30.71 20.15 5.10
N ALA A 58 30.38 21.43 4.93
CA ALA A 58 30.45 22.44 5.99
C ALA A 58 29.12 22.54 6.74
N ILE A 59 29.18 22.58 8.07
CA ILE A 59 28.03 22.87 8.96
C ILE A 59 28.36 24.14 9.76
N PRO A 60 27.57 25.23 9.64
CA PRO A 60 27.80 26.45 10.41
C PRO A 60 27.65 26.22 11.91
N THR A 61 28.74 26.47 12.64
CA THR A 61 28.81 26.49 14.11
C THR A 61 29.11 27.90 14.66
N LEU A 62 29.49 28.82 13.78
CA LEU A 62 29.75 30.22 14.08
C LEU A 62 29.02 31.10 13.05
N ASP A 63 28.57 32.28 13.46
CA ASP A 63 28.03 33.27 12.52
C ASP A 63 29.13 34.04 11.78
N GLU A 64 28.75 35.06 11.02
CA GLU A 64 29.68 35.92 10.27
C GLU A 64 30.60 36.77 11.17
N GLN A 65 30.19 37.00 12.43
CA GLN A 65 30.93 37.76 13.43
C GLN A 65 31.87 36.88 14.27
N MET A 66 31.89 35.57 14.01
CA MET A 66 32.62 34.56 14.79
C MET A 66 32.02 34.30 16.17
N ASP A 67 30.76 34.64 16.38
CA ASP A 67 30.01 34.30 17.58
C ASP A 67 29.36 32.91 17.45
N LYS A 68 29.23 32.21 18.59
CA LYS A 68 28.61 30.89 18.66
C LYS A 68 27.14 30.97 18.26
N VAL A 69 26.74 30.24 17.20
CA VAL A 69 25.32 30.19 16.78
C VAL A 69 24.45 29.56 17.86
N SER A 70 23.14 29.83 17.86
CA SER A 70 22.22 29.20 18.80
C SER A 70 22.09 27.69 18.53
N THR A 71 21.71 26.92 19.54
CA THR A 71 21.43 25.48 19.42
C THR A 71 20.31 25.21 18.43
N GLU A 72 19.28 26.06 18.35
CA GLU A 72 18.21 25.95 17.36
C GLU A 72 18.71 26.16 15.93
N GLU A 73 19.62 27.12 15.75
CA GLU A 73 20.24 27.36 14.44
C GLU A 73 21.13 26.20 14.01
N LEU A 74 22.00 25.72 14.90
CA LEU A 74 22.80 24.54 14.65
C LEU A 74 21.92 23.32 14.33
N THR A 75 20.83 23.12 15.06
CA THR A 75 19.86 22.04 14.81
C THR A 75 19.26 22.14 13.42
N ARG A 76 18.92 23.35 12.94
CA ARG A 76 18.43 23.55 11.56
C ARG A 76 19.50 23.17 10.53
N SER A 77 20.76 23.53 10.74
CA SER A 77 21.87 23.16 9.85
C SER A 77 22.11 21.65 9.83
N VAL A 78 22.05 20.99 10.99
CA VAL A 78 22.18 19.54 11.10
C VAL A 78 21.01 18.80 10.42
N ARG A 79 19.79 19.34 10.48
CA ARG A 79 18.65 18.80 9.70
C ARG A 79 18.86 18.94 8.20
N ARG A 80 19.35 20.09 7.72
CA ARG A 80 19.70 20.26 6.29
C ARG A 80 20.77 19.27 5.84
N PHE A 81 21.78 19.03 6.68
CA PHE A 81 22.78 17.99 6.43
C PHE A 81 22.15 16.59 6.37
N ALA A 82 21.29 16.23 7.33
CA ALA A 82 20.59 14.95 7.31
C ALA A 82 19.71 14.76 6.07
N ASP A 83 18.99 15.79 5.63
CA ASP A 83 18.20 15.76 4.40
C ASP A 83 19.11 15.59 3.17
N TYR A 84 20.26 16.26 3.14
CA TYR A 84 21.23 16.09 2.07
C TYR A 84 21.76 14.65 1.97
N THR A 85 22.08 14.01 3.09
CA THR A 85 22.64 12.64 3.08
C THR A 85 21.62 11.59 2.64
N ARG A 86 20.31 11.82 2.85
CA ARG A 86 19.22 10.94 2.38
C ARG A 86 19.17 10.82 0.86
N TYR A 87 19.53 11.88 0.13
CA TYR A 87 19.56 11.87 -1.34
C TYR A 87 20.94 11.54 -1.92
N ASN A 88 21.95 11.29 -1.07
CA ASN A 88 23.33 11.00 -1.46
C ASN A 88 23.81 9.69 -0.80
N THR A 89 23.04 8.62 -0.96
CA THR A 89 23.31 7.29 -0.37
C THR A 89 24.54 6.60 -0.97
N ASP A 90 25.05 7.09 -2.11
CA ASP A 90 26.31 6.67 -2.73
C ASP A 90 27.56 7.14 -1.96
N LYS A 91 27.41 8.12 -1.08
CA LYS A 91 28.51 8.76 -0.33
C LYS A 91 28.46 8.38 1.14
N VAL A 92 29.63 8.28 1.77
CA VAL A 92 29.80 8.08 3.21
C VAL A 92 30.30 9.38 3.85
N PHE A 93 29.61 9.85 4.87
CA PHE A 93 29.89 11.12 5.53
C PHE A 93 30.51 10.89 6.90
N TYR A 94 31.75 11.32 7.10
CA TYR A 94 32.43 11.24 8.40
C TYR A 94 32.32 12.56 9.14
N VAL A 95 31.51 12.57 10.20
CA VAL A 95 31.27 13.74 11.04
C VAL A 95 32.38 13.89 12.06
N THR A 96 33.04 15.04 12.08
CA THR A 96 34.03 15.40 13.11
C THR A 96 33.32 15.87 14.39
N LYS A 97 34.08 16.13 15.47
CA LYS A 97 33.55 16.77 16.69
C LYS A 97 33.22 18.26 16.40
N ILE A 98 32.19 18.48 15.57
CA ILE A 98 31.89 19.81 15.04
C ILE A 98 31.55 20.77 16.18
N GLY A 99 32.09 21.99 16.13
CA GLY A 99 31.81 23.03 17.12
C GLY A 99 32.56 22.91 18.45
N CYS A 100 33.14 21.75 18.79
CA CYS A 100 33.80 21.52 20.09
C CYS A 100 35.21 22.15 20.24
N GLY A 101 35.69 22.85 19.20
CA GLY A 101 36.97 23.55 19.20
C GLY A 101 36.78 25.06 19.30
N ILE A 102 37.05 25.76 18.20
CA ILE A 102 37.02 27.23 18.13
C ILE A 102 35.64 27.81 18.48
N ALA A 103 34.55 27.13 18.10
CA ALA A 103 33.19 27.64 18.35
C ALA A 103 32.74 27.52 19.82
N GLY A 104 33.44 26.73 20.64
CA GLY A 104 33.18 26.65 22.08
C GLY A 104 31.88 25.94 22.46
N PHE A 105 31.36 25.03 21.63
CA PHE A 105 30.31 24.11 22.08
C PHE A 105 30.90 23.02 22.99
N SER A 106 30.16 22.61 24.02
CA SER A 106 30.48 21.39 24.74
C SER A 106 30.10 20.16 23.90
N VAL A 107 30.71 19.01 24.20
CA VAL A 107 30.37 17.75 23.51
C VAL A 107 28.90 17.40 23.77
N GLU A 108 28.41 17.64 24.98
CA GLU A 108 27.02 17.39 25.40
C GLU A 108 26.02 18.25 24.60
N GLU A 109 26.33 19.54 24.39
CA GLU A 109 25.49 20.43 23.55
C GLU A 109 25.35 19.87 22.12
N ILE A 110 26.44 19.40 21.52
CA ILE A 110 26.43 18.85 20.15
C ILE A 110 25.73 17.50 20.11
N VAL A 111 25.96 16.65 21.11
CA VAL A 111 25.31 15.35 21.23
C VAL A 111 23.79 15.50 21.26
N GLU A 112 23.24 16.43 22.06
CA GLU A 112 21.79 16.68 22.10
C GLU A 112 21.24 17.17 20.75
N VAL A 113 22.00 17.99 20.02
CA VAL A 113 21.61 18.41 18.67
C VAL A 113 21.55 17.22 17.72
N PHE A 114 22.58 16.35 17.70
CA PHE A 114 22.62 15.19 16.81
C PHE A 114 21.62 14.09 17.21
N LYS A 115 21.28 13.95 18.50
CA LYS A 115 20.18 13.08 18.96
C LYS A 115 18.83 13.49 18.42
N SER A 116 18.61 14.79 18.24
CA SER A 116 17.33 15.33 17.75
C SER A 116 17.08 15.09 16.25
N VAL A 117 18.05 14.49 15.53
CA VAL A 117 18.01 14.29 14.08
C VAL A 117 18.37 12.85 13.72
N SER A 118 17.56 12.21 12.88
CA SER A 118 17.80 10.85 12.39
C SER A 118 18.61 10.85 11.08
N PHE A 119 19.69 10.08 11.07
CA PHE A 119 20.58 9.87 9.92
C PHE A 119 20.46 8.45 9.37
N GLY A 120 20.74 8.28 8.07
CA GLY A 120 20.90 6.97 7.46
C GLY A 120 22.29 6.35 7.73
N ASP A 121 22.46 5.08 7.36
CA ASP A 121 23.68 4.30 7.58
C ASP A 121 24.94 4.88 6.93
N ASN A 122 24.76 5.81 5.99
CA ASN A 122 25.83 6.48 5.28
C ASN A 122 26.43 7.67 6.06
N VAL A 123 25.95 7.95 7.28
CA VAL A 123 26.53 8.95 8.18
C VAL A 123 27.24 8.26 9.33
N VAL A 124 28.53 8.53 9.44
CA VAL A 124 29.43 8.02 10.48
C VAL A 124 29.70 9.14 11.47
N LEU A 125 29.39 8.89 12.75
CA LEU A 125 29.55 9.87 13.83
C LEU A 125 30.81 9.59 14.67
N PRO A 126 31.39 10.59 15.36
CA PRO A 126 32.39 10.39 16.39
C PRO A 126 31.90 9.41 17.46
N GLN A 127 32.83 8.70 18.10
CA GLN A 127 32.49 7.75 19.17
C GLN A 127 31.71 8.43 20.32
N GLU A 128 32.06 9.66 20.65
CA GLU A 128 31.41 10.46 21.69
C GLU A 128 29.99 10.86 21.33
N PHE A 129 29.65 10.86 20.03
CA PHE A 129 28.28 11.06 19.55
C PHE A 129 27.55 9.71 19.42
N GLY A 130 28.30 8.60 19.37
CA GLY A 130 27.82 7.22 19.43
C GLY A 130 27.53 6.77 20.86
N GLU A 131 26.51 7.39 21.43
CA GLU A 131 26.03 7.36 22.82
C GLU A 131 26.20 6.08 23.64
N GLU A 132 26.68 6.24 24.89
CA GLU A 132 26.04 5.60 26.03
C GLU A 132 24.58 6.04 26.06
N LYS A 133 23.66 5.11 25.82
CA LYS A 133 22.22 5.39 25.82
C LYS A 133 21.61 4.92 27.12
N HIS A 134 20.65 5.70 27.65
CA HIS A 134 19.73 5.25 28.69
C HIS A 134 18.44 4.78 28.01
N ILE A 135 18.38 3.51 27.61
CA ILE A 135 17.19 2.94 26.94
C ILE A 135 16.55 1.93 27.88
N ASP A 136 15.33 2.21 28.29
CA ASP A 136 14.51 1.24 29.01
C ASP A 136 13.94 0.21 28.02
N GLY A 137 13.89 -1.04 28.47
CA GLY A 137 13.35 -2.13 27.68
C GLY A 137 13.12 -3.39 28.52
N PHE A 138 13.07 -4.52 27.84
CA PHE A 138 12.57 -5.77 28.35
C PHE A 138 13.45 -6.94 27.92
N LYS A 139 13.71 -7.87 28.85
CA LYS A 139 14.53 -9.06 28.59
C LYS A 139 13.93 -10.30 29.25
N GLY A 140 13.82 -11.38 28.48
CA GLY A 140 13.53 -12.71 29.00
C GLY A 140 14.82 -13.47 29.35
N PHE A 141 14.80 -14.22 30.45
CA PHE A 141 15.89 -15.10 30.91
C PHE A 141 15.39 -16.52 31.19
N ASN A 142 16.28 -17.51 31.13
CA ASN A 142 16.01 -18.84 31.66
C ASN A 142 15.51 -18.81 33.10
N ALA A 143 14.80 -19.86 33.53
CA ALA A 143 14.23 -19.93 34.87
C ALA A 143 15.29 -19.74 35.98
N ASP A 144 16.54 -20.06 35.68
CA ASP A 144 17.72 -19.89 36.54
C ASP A 144 18.45 -18.53 36.36
N MET A 145 17.83 -17.57 35.67
CA MET A 145 18.37 -16.26 35.31
C MET A 145 19.58 -16.30 34.37
N THR A 146 19.73 -17.37 33.58
CA THR A 146 20.79 -17.44 32.57
C THR A 146 20.35 -16.96 31.19
N CYS A 147 21.31 -16.45 30.42
CA CYS A 147 21.17 -16.17 28.99
C CYS A 147 22.53 -16.43 28.32
N LEU A 148 22.56 -17.28 27.30
CA LEU A 148 23.80 -17.69 26.59
C LEU A 148 24.93 -18.17 27.53
N GLY A 149 24.56 -18.89 28.61
CA GLY A 149 25.52 -19.42 29.59
C GLY A 149 26.03 -18.41 30.61
N PHE A 150 25.65 -17.13 30.52
CA PHE A 150 25.93 -16.12 31.55
C PHE A 150 24.77 -16.03 32.54
N LYS A 151 25.07 -15.97 33.84
CA LYS A 151 24.06 -15.86 34.91
C LYS A 151 23.90 -14.41 35.35
N PHE A 152 22.66 -13.92 35.33
CA PHE A 152 22.29 -12.57 35.73
C PHE A 152 21.59 -12.57 37.09
N GLU A 153 21.55 -11.41 37.73
CA GLU A 153 20.86 -11.16 38.98
C GLU A 153 20.05 -9.86 38.87
N GLU A 154 18.86 -9.87 39.45
CA GLU A 154 18.00 -8.68 39.55
C GLU A 154 18.68 -7.58 40.38
N GLY A 155 18.59 -6.34 39.93
CA GLY A 155 19.22 -5.16 40.54
C GLY A 155 20.70 -4.98 40.25
N LYS A 156 21.33 -5.86 39.45
CA LYS A 156 22.76 -5.75 39.08
C LYS A 156 22.96 -5.06 37.72
N THR A 157 24.11 -4.42 37.59
CA THR A 157 24.59 -3.84 36.33
C THR A 157 25.79 -4.63 35.83
N TYR A 158 25.80 -4.90 34.54
CA TYR A 158 26.84 -5.64 33.85
C TYR A 158 27.40 -4.79 32.71
N GLU A 159 28.70 -4.88 32.50
CA GLU A 159 29.41 -4.13 31.47
C GLU A 159 30.40 -5.06 30.77
N GLU A 160 30.46 -4.95 29.45
CA GLU A 160 31.39 -5.69 28.60
C GLU A 160 31.91 -4.75 27.51
N ASP A 161 33.22 -4.54 27.44
CA ASP A 161 33.83 -3.74 26.39
C ASP A 161 34.01 -4.59 25.13
N VAL A 162 32.91 -4.69 24.36
CA VAL A 162 32.85 -5.47 23.13
C VAL A 162 32.27 -4.68 21.98
N GLU A 163 32.72 -5.04 20.77
CA GLU A 163 32.05 -4.63 19.56
C GLU A 163 30.67 -5.31 19.48
N LEU A 164 29.62 -4.48 19.54
CA LEU A 164 28.25 -4.94 19.58
C LEU A 164 27.83 -5.57 18.25
N LYS A 165 27.18 -6.73 18.36
CA LYS A 165 26.52 -7.37 17.22
C LYS A 165 25.19 -7.93 17.71
N VAL A 166 24.09 -7.43 17.13
CA VAL A 166 22.75 -7.95 17.48
C VAL A 166 22.73 -9.46 17.25
N CYS A 167 22.19 -10.19 18.22
CA CYS A 167 22.16 -11.66 18.29
C CYS A 167 23.50 -12.39 18.51
N ASN A 168 24.65 -11.71 18.57
CA ASN A 168 25.96 -12.38 18.71
C ASN A 168 26.83 -11.86 19.87
N ARG A 169 26.90 -10.55 20.13
CA ARG A 169 27.80 -9.96 21.13
C ARG A 169 27.15 -8.78 21.87
N GLY A 170 27.49 -8.63 23.14
CA GLY A 170 26.88 -7.67 24.07
C GLY A 170 25.59 -8.19 24.70
N PHE A 171 24.97 -7.36 25.53
CA PHE A 171 23.74 -7.70 26.23
C PHE A 171 22.51 -7.34 25.41
N HIS A 172 21.70 -8.33 25.02
CA HIS A 172 20.51 -8.10 24.19
C HIS A 172 19.24 -7.91 25.01
N PHE A 173 18.39 -6.99 24.55
CA PHE A 173 17.06 -6.73 25.06
C PHE A 173 16.14 -6.22 23.95
N CYS A 174 14.84 -6.13 24.22
CA CYS A 174 13.84 -5.56 23.31
C CYS A 174 13.30 -4.26 23.90
N GLU A 175 13.12 -3.22 23.10
CA GLU A 175 12.50 -1.97 23.58
C GLU A 175 11.00 -2.14 23.84
N SER A 176 10.33 -2.94 22.99
CA SER A 176 8.94 -3.33 23.21
C SER A 176 8.83 -4.59 24.07
N PRO A 177 7.92 -4.64 25.06
CA PRO A 177 7.64 -5.85 25.82
C PRO A 177 7.27 -7.03 24.93
N PHE A 178 6.37 -6.83 23.97
CA PHE A 178 5.83 -7.93 23.15
C PHE A 178 6.83 -8.47 22.15
N SER A 179 7.85 -7.70 21.76
CA SER A 179 8.95 -8.19 20.94
C SER A 179 9.77 -9.30 21.63
N VAL A 180 9.74 -9.39 22.96
CA VAL A 180 10.38 -10.51 23.69
C VAL A 180 9.80 -11.86 23.24
N LEU A 181 8.52 -11.91 22.86
CA LEU A 181 7.83 -13.13 22.42
C LEU A 181 8.35 -13.67 21.08
N SER A 182 9.01 -12.83 20.27
CA SER A 182 9.66 -13.28 19.02
C SER A 182 10.92 -14.12 19.29
N TYR A 183 11.48 -14.03 20.49
CA TYR A 183 12.78 -14.63 20.84
C TYR A 183 12.68 -15.70 21.92
N ARG A 184 11.54 -15.81 22.58
CA ARG A 184 11.34 -16.72 23.70
C ARG A 184 9.88 -17.05 23.89
N ASP A 185 9.63 -18.30 24.22
CA ASP A 185 8.30 -18.76 24.61
C ASP A 185 7.83 -18.06 25.89
N MET A 186 6.53 -17.82 25.94
CA MET A 186 5.86 -17.18 27.07
C MET A 186 5.67 -18.14 28.26
N LEU A 187 5.61 -19.44 27.97
CA LEU A 187 5.31 -20.49 28.92
C LEU A 187 6.43 -21.54 28.92
N ASP A 188 6.69 -22.13 30.08
CA ASP A 188 7.54 -23.32 30.18
C ASP A 188 6.76 -24.60 29.84
N ASP A 189 7.44 -25.75 29.90
CA ASP A 189 6.85 -27.07 29.62
C ASP A 189 5.71 -27.45 30.60
N GLU A 190 5.59 -26.74 31.73
CA GLU A 190 4.52 -26.90 32.71
C GLU A 190 3.40 -25.85 32.55
N CYS A 191 3.40 -25.10 31.44
CA CYS A 191 2.47 -24.01 31.14
C CYS A 191 2.51 -22.86 32.15
N LYS A 192 3.63 -22.64 32.85
CA LYS A 192 3.82 -21.50 33.75
C LYS A 192 4.48 -20.35 33.01
N PHE A 193 4.04 -19.12 33.32
CA PHE A 193 4.59 -17.92 32.71
C PHE A 193 6.08 -17.78 33.02
N ILE A 194 6.89 -17.68 31.97
CA ILE A 194 8.31 -17.41 32.09
C ILE A 194 8.52 -15.91 32.30
N PRO A 195 9.13 -15.49 33.42
CA PRO A 195 9.23 -14.08 33.74
C PRO A 195 10.05 -13.26 32.74
N VAL A 196 9.55 -12.06 32.45
CA VAL A 196 10.27 -11.00 31.72
C VAL A 196 10.77 -9.99 32.75
N HIS A 197 11.90 -9.35 32.50
CA HIS A 197 12.44 -8.31 33.39
C HIS A 197 12.49 -6.99 32.64
N HIS A 198 12.25 -5.91 33.37
CA HIS A 198 12.72 -4.59 32.94
C HIS A 198 14.24 -4.61 32.87
N VAL A 199 14.77 -3.91 31.88
CA VAL A 199 16.21 -3.66 31.78
C VAL A 199 16.42 -2.24 31.31
N THR A 200 17.57 -1.69 31.66
CA THR A 200 18.01 -0.38 31.19
C THR A 200 19.37 -0.55 30.55
N ALA A 201 19.48 -0.27 29.27
CA ALA A 201 20.77 -0.07 28.65
C ALA A 201 21.36 1.23 29.19
N LEU A 202 22.65 1.20 29.54
CA LEU A 202 23.41 2.31 30.09
C LEU A 202 24.69 2.58 29.30
N GLY A 203 24.93 1.79 28.24
CA GLY A 203 26.16 1.80 27.47
C GLY A 203 25.89 2.05 26.00
N ARG A 204 26.93 1.86 25.19
CA ARG A 204 26.78 1.91 23.72
C ARG A 204 25.70 0.95 23.29
N CYS A 205 24.89 1.34 22.31
CA CYS A 205 23.79 0.51 21.82
C CYS A 205 23.85 0.31 20.30
N HIS A 206 23.40 -0.86 19.85
CA HIS A 206 23.17 -1.17 18.44
C HIS A 206 21.84 -1.91 18.32
N SER A 207 20.91 -1.30 17.59
CA SER A 207 19.54 -1.79 17.38
C SER A 207 19.39 -2.35 15.97
N ASP A 208 18.65 -3.44 15.84
CA ASP A 208 18.21 -4.03 14.58
C ASP A 208 16.75 -4.47 14.74
N SER A 209 15.87 -3.90 13.92
CA SER A 209 14.42 -4.09 13.99
C SER A 209 13.85 -3.88 15.40
N ASP A 210 13.52 -4.95 16.13
CA ASP A 210 12.87 -4.94 17.43
C ASP A 210 13.80 -5.32 18.60
N LYS A 211 15.10 -5.50 18.33
CA LYS A 211 16.10 -5.94 19.30
C LYS A 211 17.30 -5.01 19.34
N THR A 212 17.78 -4.77 20.56
CA THR A 212 18.92 -3.90 20.83
C THR A 212 19.99 -4.65 21.61
N ALA A 213 21.25 -4.50 21.22
CA ALA A 213 22.44 -4.93 21.96
C ALA A 213 23.06 -3.73 22.69
N THR A 214 23.52 -3.91 23.92
CA THR A 214 24.26 -2.87 24.67
C THR A 214 25.55 -3.38 25.31
N THR A 215 26.55 -2.49 25.47
CA THR A 215 27.79 -2.80 26.21
C THR A 215 27.59 -2.75 27.72
N LYS A 216 26.53 -2.11 28.20
CA LYS A 216 26.25 -1.97 29.63
C LYS A 216 24.76 -2.07 29.88
N ILE A 217 24.33 -3.04 30.68
CA ILE A 217 22.92 -3.31 30.98
C ILE A 217 22.70 -3.37 32.48
N HIS A 218 21.64 -2.72 32.96
CA HIS A 218 21.10 -2.90 34.29
C HIS A 218 19.89 -3.83 34.22
N ILE A 219 19.86 -4.86 35.08
CA ILE A 219 18.72 -5.77 35.20
C ILE A 219 17.78 -5.21 36.26
N GLY A 220 16.63 -4.70 35.81
CA GLY A 220 15.58 -4.14 36.66
C GLY A 220 14.57 -5.19 37.12
N ALA A 221 13.41 -4.71 37.53
CA ALA A 221 12.39 -5.50 38.20
C ALA A 221 11.85 -6.65 37.34
N LYS A 222 11.63 -7.80 37.99
CA LYS A 222 10.88 -8.93 37.41
C LYS A 222 9.40 -8.58 37.21
N LEU A 223 8.88 -8.88 36.03
CA LEU A 223 7.47 -8.76 35.68
C LEU A 223 6.78 -10.13 35.77
N ASP A 224 5.66 -10.17 36.49
CA ASP A 224 4.70 -11.26 36.38
C ASP A 224 3.84 -11.08 35.10
N PHE A 225 2.95 -12.04 34.82
CA PHE A 225 2.11 -11.99 33.62
C PHE A 225 1.28 -10.70 33.56
N LYS A 226 0.72 -10.27 34.69
CA LYS A 226 -0.07 -9.03 34.78
C LYS A 226 0.78 -7.79 34.47
N GLY A 227 1.97 -7.72 35.05
CA GLY A 227 2.93 -6.64 34.82
C GLY A 227 3.41 -6.58 33.38
N PHE A 228 3.68 -7.73 32.77
CA PHE A 228 4.07 -7.83 31.37
C PHE A 228 2.98 -7.32 30.41
N ILE A 229 1.73 -7.76 30.61
CA ILE A 229 0.59 -7.28 29.80
C ILE A 229 0.39 -5.78 29.99
N LYS A 230 0.47 -5.28 31.23
CA LYS A 230 0.36 -3.84 31.50
C LYS A 230 1.46 -3.06 30.78
N ALA A 231 2.72 -3.49 30.89
CA ALA A 231 3.85 -2.84 30.23
C ALA A 231 3.66 -2.79 28.70
N GLY A 232 3.13 -3.87 28.10
CA GLY A 232 2.81 -3.90 26.67
C GLY A 232 1.74 -2.89 26.26
N ILE A 233 0.67 -2.78 27.06
CA ILE A 233 -0.39 -1.78 26.84
C ILE A 233 0.17 -0.37 26.99
N ASP A 234 0.93 -0.10 28.06
CA ASP A 234 1.52 1.21 28.32
C ASP A 234 2.46 1.62 27.18
N PHE A 235 3.34 0.70 26.73
CA PHE A 235 4.26 0.94 25.61
C PHE A 235 3.52 1.34 24.33
N ILE A 236 2.46 0.61 23.97
CA ILE A 236 1.65 0.94 22.79
C ILE A 236 0.96 2.29 22.99
N TYR A 237 0.35 2.52 24.15
CA TYR A 237 -0.34 3.76 24.48
C TYR A 237 0.57 4.98 24.42
N GLU A 238 1.83 4.84 24.82
CA GLU A 238 2.82 5.91 24.72
C GLU A 238 3.23 6.25 23.29
N LYS A 239 3.27 5.25 22.41
CA LYS A 239 3.57 5.42 20.98
C LYS A 239 2.37 5.89 20.16
N CYS A 240 1.16 5.77 20.71
CA CYS A 240 -0.03 6.34 20.10
C CYS A 240 0.02 7.87 20.13
N ILE A 241 -0.52 8.48 19.08
CA ILE A 241 -0.70 9.93 19.01
C ILE A 241 -1.67 10.33 20.15
N LYS A 242 -1.15 11.08 21.14
CA LYS A 242 -1.92 11.49 22.33
C LYS A 242 -2.77 12.74 22.10
N GLU A 243 -2.46 13.52 21.07
CA GLU A 243 -3.21 14.69 20.66
C GLU A 243 -3.89 14.38 19.32
N GLY A 244 -5.22 14.34 19.32
CA GLY A 244 -5.97 14.25 18.08
C GLY A 244 -5.56 15.36 17.10
N PRO A 245 -5.74 15.18 15.79
CA PRO A 245 -5.42 16.23 14.82
C PRO A 245 -6.08 17.56 15.24
N THR A 246 -5.29 18.63 15.24
CA THR A 246 -5.72 19.98 15.63
C THR A 246 -6.57 20.68 14.57
N ASP A 247 -6.62 20.12 13.37
CA ASP A 247 -7.70 20.40 12.43
C ASP A 247 -8.91 19.61 12.89
N ASN A 248 -10.06 20.28 13.04
CA ASN A 248 -11.35 19.69 13.41
C ASN A 248 -11.74 18.50 12.52
N VAL A 249 -11.13 17.32 12.70
CA VAL A 249 -11.71 16.03 12.36
C VAL A 249 -12.64 15.74 13.49
N ASN A 250 -13.79 16.39 13.39
CA ASN A 250 -14.84 16.31 14.36
C ASN A 250 -15.17 14.81 14.49
N SER A 251 -14.93 14.21 15.66
CA SER A 251 -15.36 12.85 15.99
C SER A 251 -16.23 12.98 17.23
N GLY A 252 -17.48 13.36 17.00
CA GLY A 252 -18.47 13.69 18.01
C GLY A 252 -19.84 13.89 17.36
N TYR A 253 -20.89 14.05 18.16
CA TYR A 253 -22.29 14.07 17.72
C TYR A 253 -22.62 15.05 16.56
N GLY A 254 -21.76 16.02 16.23
CA GLY A 254 -21.94 16.98 15.12
C GLY A 254 -20.93 16.88 13.96
N ALA A 255 -20.28 15.72 13.80
CA ALA A 255 -19.10 15.55 12.98
C ALA A 255 -19.31 15.32 11.47
N LYS A 256 -19.21 16.34 10.60
CA LYS A 256 -19.48 16.16 9.16
C LYS A 256 -18.64 15.11 8.42
N ILE A 257 -17.39 14.83 8.82
CA ILE A 257 -16.54 13.77 8.25
C ILE A 257 -15.86 13.01 9.40
N GLY A 258 -16.18 11.73 9.57
CA GLY A 258 -15.65 10.90 10.66
C GLY A 258 -16.15 9.45 10.61
N SER A 259 -15.42 8.51 11.19
CA SER A 259 -15.71 7.07 11.10
C SER A 259 -17.08 6.67 11.67
N SER A 260 -17.58 7.44 12.65
CA SER A 260 -18.88 7.20 13.32
C SER A 260 -19.46 8.46 14.00
N GLY A 261 -20.78 8.68 13.90
CA GLY A 261 -21.54 9.72 14.60
C GLY A 261 -22.93 9.99 14.00
N ASP A 262 -23.89 10.43 14.81
CA ASP A 262 -25.31 10.58 14.40
C ASP A 262 -25.50 11.62 13.28
N ASP A 263 -24.76 12.74 13.31
CA ASP A 263 -24.79 13.80 12.29
C ASP A 263 -23.67 13.70 11.22
N ALA A 264 -22.92 12.59 11.18
CA ALA A 264 -21.84 12.47 10.21
C ALA A 264 -22.35 12.45 8.77
N GLN A 265 -21.67 13.09 7.82
CA GLN A 265 -22.09 13.12 6.40
C GLN A 265 -21.24 12.19 5.53
N ILE A 266 -19.96 11.97 5.87
CA ILE A 266 -19.05 11.03 5.20
C ILE A 266 -18.32 10.20 6.26
N GLY A 267 -18.56 8.88 6.31
CA GLY A 267 -18.10 8.02 7.42
C GLY A 267 -18.52 6.57 7.30
N SER A 268 -17.87 5.63 7.99
CA SER A 268 -18.19 4.19 7.93
C SER A 268 -19.60 3.84 8.46
N SER A 269 -20.11 4.56 9.47
CA SER A 269 -21.45 4.34 10.04
C SER A 269 -22.07 5.56 10.75
N GLY A 270 -23.37 5.83 10.56
CA GLY A 270 -24.09 6.90 11.27
C GLY A 270 -25.54 7.06 10.80
N ASP A 271 -26.42 7.63 11.64
CA ASP A 271 -27.85 7.75 11.34
C ASP A 271 -28.15 8.72 10.18
N LEU A 272 -27.36 9.79 10.01
CA LEU A 272 -27.50 10.78 8.93
C LEU A 272 -26.34 10.77 7.90
N ALA A 273 -25.46 9.75 7.94
CA ALA A 273 -24.39 9.55 6.95
C ALA A 273 -24.94 9.63 5.53
N GLN A 274 -24.28 10.35 4.61
CA GLN A 274 -24.65 10.41 3.20
C GLN A 274 -23.76 9.51 2.33
N ILE A 275 -22.49 9.32 2.71
CA ILE A 275 -21.53 8.43 2.03
C ILE A 275 -20.83 7.55 3.09
N GLY A 276 -21.06 6.24 3.07
CA GLY A 276 -20.59 5.33 4.14
C GLY A 276 -20.96 3.86 3.99
N SER A 277 -20.30 2.95 4.70
CA SER A 277 -20.53 1.49 4.57
C SER A 277 -21.94 1.05 5.01
N SER A 278 -22.51 1.69 6.05
CA SER A 278 -23.84 1.39 6.60
C SER A 278 -24.48 2.57 7.34
N GLY A 279 -25.79 2.84 7.17
CA GLY A 279 -26.51 3.89 7.93
C GLY A 279 -27.99 4.03 7.57
N TYR A 280 -28.81 4.61 8.46
CA TYR A 280 -30.26 4.78 8.25
C TYR A 280 -30.57 5.77 7.11
N GLY A 281 -29.78 6.86 7.00
CA GLY A 281 -29.88 7.90 5.98
C GLY A 281 -28.84 7.88 4.84
N ALA A 282 -28.01 6.84 4.74
CA ALA A 282 -26.96 6.69 3.69
C ALA A 282 -27.52 6.93 2.29
N LYS A 283 -26.82 7.67 1.42
CA LYS A 283 -27.15 7.82 -0.01
C LYS A 283 -26.23 6.97 -0.90
N ILE A 284 -24.96 6.81 -0.53
CA ILE A 284 -23.97 5.98 -1.24
C ILE A 284 -23.26 5.08 -0.22
N GLY A 285 -23.42 3.75 -0.31
CA GLY A 285 -22.93 2.83 0.73
C GLY A 285 -23.25 1.36 0.51
N SER A 286 -22.49 0.43 1.11
CA SER A 286 -22.69 -1.02 0.91
C SER A 286 -24.06 -1.52 1.40
N SER A 287 -24.61 -0.93 2.46
CA SER A 287 -25.96 -1.26 2.98
C SER A 287 -26.66 -0.12 3.71
N GLY A 288 -28.01 -0.07 3.73
CA GLY A 288 -28.76 0.96 4.47
C GLY A 288 -30.25 1.05 4.10
N TYR A 289 -31.10 1.56 5.00
CA TYR A 289 -32.56 1.67 4.77
C TYR A 289 -32.88 2.72 3.69
N GLY A 290 -32.13 3.84 3.66
CA GLY A 290 -32.26 4.94 2.68
C GLY A 290 -31.23 4.99 1.53
N ALA A 291 -30.32 4.01 1.43
CA ALA A 291 -29.24 3.96 0.41
C ALA A 291 -29.79 4.15 -1.01
N GLN A 292 -29.18 5.01 -1.84
CA GLN A 292 -29.54 5.19 -3.26
C GLN A 292 -28.57 4.47 -4.21
N ILE A 293 -27.29 4.34 -3.86
CA ILE A 293 -26.25 3.62 -4.63
C ILE A 293 -25.50 2.68 -3.67
N GLY A 294 -25.57 1.36 -3.85
CA GLY A 294 -25.05 0.39 -2.87
C GLY A 294 -25.34 -1.09 -3.14
N SER A 295 -24.57 -2.02 -2.57
CA SER A 295 -24.74 -3.47 -2.81
C SER A 295 -26.12 -4.02 -2.41
N SER A 296 -26.69 -3.54 -1.27
CA SER A 296 -28.01 -3.98 -0.80
C SER A 296 -28.74 -3.00 0.12
N GLY A 297 -30.00 -2.65 -0.17
CA GLY A 297 -30.83 -1.75 0.66
C GLY A 297 -32.29 -1.67 0.25
N TYR A 298 -33.19 -1.32 1.18
CA TYR A 298 -34.65 -1.30 0.94
C TYR A 298 -35.06 -0.21 -0.06
N GLY A 299 -34.35 0.94 -0.06
CA GLY A 299 -34.55 2.08 -0.97
C GLY A 299 -33.52 2.26 -2.11
N ALA A 300 -32.60 1.29 -2.32
CA ALA A 300 -31.54 1.37 -3.32
C ALA A 300 -32.08 1.66 -4.72
N LYS A 301 -31.46 2.57 -5.49
CA LYS A 301 -31.80 2.83 -6.91
C LYS A 301 -30.80 2.16 -7.86
N ILE A 302 -29.53 2.06 -7.47
CA ILE A 302 -28.44 1.40 -8.23
C ILE A 302 -27.69 0.45 -7.28
N GLY A 303 -27.72 -0.86 -7.51
CA GLY A 303 -27.17 -1.84 -6.56
C GLY A 303 -27.41 -3.31 -6.89
N SER A 304 -26.58 -4.23 -6.40
CA SER A 304 -26.65 -5.66 -6.74
C SER A 304 -27.99 -6.32 -6.39
N SER A 305 -28.62 -5.95 -5.26
CA SER A 305 -29.92 -6.49 -4.85
C SER A 305 -30.69 -5.60 -3.87
N GLY A 306 -31.97 -5.29 -4.14
CA GLY A 306 -32.82 -4.49 -3.23
C GLY A 306 -34.28 -4.40 -3.69
N TYR A 307 -35.23 -4.22 -2.75
CA TYR A 307 -36.68 -4.25 -3.02
C TYR A 307 -37.13 -3.10 -3.95
N GLY A 308 -36.44 -1.94 -3.91
CA GLY A 308 -36.70 -0.77 -4.77
C GLY A 308 -35.65 -0.49 -5.87
N ALA A 309 -34.67 -1.38 -6.08
CA ALA A 309 -33.58 -1.18 -7.04
C ALA A 309 -34.12 -0.97 -8.46
N LYS A 310 -33.65 0.06 -9.19
CA LYS A 310 -34.00 0.31 -10.60
C LYS A 310 -32.93 -0.19 -11.58
N ILE A 311 -31.67 -0.25 -11.16
CA ILE A 311 -30.52 -0.78 -11.92
C ILE A 311 -29.74 -1.72 -11.01
N GLY A 312 -29.68 -3.03 -11.30
CA GLY A 312 -29.13 -4.03 -10.36
C GLY A 312 -29.28 -5.49 -10.78
N SER A 313 -28.45 -6.40 -10.27
CA SER A 313 -28.42 -7.80 -10.72
C SER A 313 -29.71 -8.59 -10.43
N SER A 314 -30.39 -8.31 -9.30
CA SER A 314 -31.66 -8.94 -8.94
C SER A 314 -32.49 -8.15 -7.93
N GLY A 315 -33.72 -7.77 -8.28
CA GLY A 315 -34.65 -7.07 -7.37
C GLY A 315 -36.07 -6.97 -7.93
N TYR A 316 -37.06 -6.97 -7.04
CA TYR A 316 -38.50 -7.04 -7.39
C TYR A 316 -38.97 -5.87 -8.27
N GLY A 317 -38.33 -4.69 -8.19
CA GLY A 317 -38.63 -3.50 -9.01
C GLY A 317 -37.56 -3.09 -10.04
N ALA A 318 -36.57 -3.97 -10.31
CA ALA A 318 -35.44 -3.65 -11.20
C ALA A 318 -35.90 -3.45 -12.64
N LYS A 319 -35.49 -2.34 -13.29
CA LYS A 319 -35.80 -2.05 -14.70
C LYS A 319 -34.66 -2.42 -15.64
N ILE A 320 -33.42 -2.42 -15.15
CA ILE A 320 -32.20 -2.81 -15.88
C ILE A 320 -31.39 -3.75 -14.99
N GLY A 321 -31.29 -5.05 -15.32
CA GLY A 321 -30.73 -6.06 -14.41
C GLY A 321 -30.77 -7.49 -14.93
N SER A 322 -29.89 -8.37 -14.45
CA SER A 322 -29.77 -9.76 -14.95
C SER A 322 -31.02 -10.64 -14.74
N SER A 323 -31.77 -10.44 -13.64
CA SER A 323 -33.01 -11.18 -13.36
C SER A 323 -33.95 -10.45 -12.40
N GLY A 324 -35.19 -10.18 -12.81
CA GLY A 324 -36.26 -9.62 -11.97
C GLY A 324 -37.60 -9.58 -12.69
N ASP A 325 -38.70 -9.69 -11.94
CA ASP A 325 -40.05 -9.88 -12.46
C ASP A 325 -40.54 -8.71 -13.36
N ASP A 326 -40.07 -7.48 -13.08
CA ASP A 326 -40.40 -6.24 -13.84
C ASP A 326 -39.26 -5.72 -14.74
N ALA A 327 -38.18 -6.49 -14.94
CA ALA A 327 -37.01 -6.06 -15.70
C ALA A 327 -37.33 -5.81 -17.17
N LYS A 328 -36.96 -4.62 -17.70
CA LYS A 328 -37.18 -4.25 -19.11
C LYS A 328 -35.95 -4.51 -20.00
N ILE A 329 -34.75 -4.47 -19.43
CA ILE A 329 -33.47 -4.76 -20.10
C ILE A 329 -32.65 -5.67 -19.17
N GLY A 330 -32.43 -6.93 -19.56
CA GLY A 330 -31.88 -7.94 -18.65
C GLY A 330 -31.68 -9.32 -19.27
N SER A 331 -30.81 -10.15 -18.68
CA SER A 331 -30.45 -11.49 -19.21
C SER A 331 -31.62 -12.47 -19.24
N SER A 332 -32.53 -12.38 -18.26
CA SER A 332 -33.72 -13.23 -18.12
C SER A 332 -34.79 -12.55 -17.25
N GLY A 333 -36.05 -12.52 -17.69
CA GLY A 333 -37.19 -12.00 -16.92
C GLY A 333 -38.50 -12.08 -17.72
N ASP A 334 -39.62 -12.30 -17.04
CA ASP A 334 -40.92 -12.61 -17.67
C ASP A 334 -41.49 -11.47 -18.52
N LEU A 335 -41.03 -10.23 -18.34
CA LEU A 335 -41.45 -9.04 -19.10
C LEU A 335 -40.30 -8.32 -19.83
N ALA A 336 -39.13 -8.94 -19.96
CA ALA A 336 -37.94 -8.33 -20.56
C ALA A 336 -38.13 -8.06 -22.06
N LYS A 337 -37.90 -6.81 -22.50
CA LYS A 337 -38.03 -6.41 -23.92
C LYS A 337 -36.72 -6.56 -24.71
N ILE A 338 -35.57 -6.49 -24.03
CA ILE A 338 -34.22 -6.65 -24.60
C ILE A 338 -33.41 -7.55 -23.65
N GLY A 339 -33.04 -8.77 -24.08
CA GLY A 339 -32.43 -9.78 -23.20
C GLY A 339 -32.04 -11.09 -23.90
N SER A 340 -31.14 -11.88 -23.33
CA SER A 340 -30.59 -13.11 -23.94
C SER A 340 -31.60 -14.25 -24.05
N SER A 341 -32.57 -14.35 -23.12
CA SER A 341 -33.67 -15.34 -23.14
C SER A 341 -34.87 -14.92 -22.29
N GLY A 342 -36.10 -14.97 -22.84
CA GLY A 342 -37.36 -14.67 -22.12
C GLY A 342 -38.60 -14.84 -23.02
N TYR A 343 -39.77 -15.15 -22.43
CA TYR A 343 -41.03 -15.36 -23.15
C TYR A 343 -41.62 -13.99 -23.54
N GLY A 344 -41.39 -13.53 -24.78
CA GLY A 344 -41.85 -12.23 -25.30
C GLY A 344 -40.77 -11.16 -25.55
N ALA A 345 -39.48 -11.51 -25.50
CA ALA A 345 -38.38 -10.59 -25.83
C ALA A 345 -38.40 -10.20 -27.31
N LYS A 346 -38.25 -8.90 -27.65
CA LYS A 346 -38.24 -8.42 -29.04
C LYS A 346 -36.85 -8.40 -29.69
N ILE A 347 -35.78 -8.28 -28.90
CA ILE A 347 -34.38 -8.27 -29.34
C ILE A 347 -33.55 -9.11 -28.36
N GLY A 348 -32.97 -10.23 -28.84
CA GLY A 348 -32.27 -11.22 -28.00
C GLY A 348 -31.61 -12.35 -28.79
N SER A 349 -30.65 -13.05 -28.19
CA SER A 349 -29.85 -14.14 -28.81
C SER A 349 -30.61 -15.46 -28.98
N SER A 350 -31.62 -15.73 -28.14
CA SER A 350 -32.41 -16.97 -28.17
C SER A 350 -33.69 -16.84 -27.31
N GLY A 351 -34.85 -16.70 -27.94
CA GLY A 351 -36.15 -16.67 -27.25
C GLY A 351 -37.33 -16.88 -28.21
N TYR A 352 -38.39 -17.55 -27.76
CA TYR A 352 -39.59 -17.82 -28.55
C TYR A 352 -40.34 -16.50 -28.82
N GLY A 353 -40.22 -15.96 -30.03
CA GLY A 353 -40.86 -14.70 -30.46
C GLY A 353 -39.94 -13.47 -30.68
N ALA A 354 -38.62 -13.62 -30.71
CA ALA A 354 -37.68 -12.51 -30.98
C ALA A 354 -37.70 -12.03 -32.45
N GLN A 355 -37.62 -10.71 -32.68
CA GLN A 355 -37.76 -10.09 -34.01
C GLN A 355 -36.45 -9.55 -34.63
N ILE A 356 -35.41 -9.13 -33.88
CA ILE A 356 -34.15 -8.60 -34.46
C ILE A 356 -32.91 -8.98 -33.59
N GLY A 357 -31.80 -9.39 -34.22
CA GLY A 357 -30.45 -9.54 -33.63
C GLY A 357 -29.44 -8.56 -34.24
N SER A 358 -28.45 -8.10 -33.45
CA SER A 358 -27.84 -6.75 -33.49
C SER A 358 -27.20 -6.26 -34.80
N SER A 359 -27.82 -5.24 -35.37
CA SER A 359 -27.31 -4.40 -36.44
C SER A 359 -27.09 -2.94 -36.01
N GLY A 360 -25.84 -2.48 -35.94
CA GLY A 360 -25.46 -1.10 -36.31
C GLY A 360 -24.96 -1.12 -37.77
N ASP A 361 -24.71 0.02 -38.42
CA ASP A 361 -24.10 -0.02 -39.77
C ASP A 361 -22.80 -0.87 -39.74
N LEU A 362 -22.65 -1.83 -40.67
CA LEU A 362 -21.74 -3.01 -40.61
C LEU A 362 -22.22 -4.21 -39.78
N ALA A 363 -23.53 -4.32 -39.55
CA ALA A 363 -24.18 -5.42 -38.86
C ALA A 363 -23.83 -6.81 -39.41
N LYS A 364 -23.31 -7.69 -38.56
CA LYS A 364 -23.14 -9.13 -38.83
C LYS A 364 -24.27 -9.87 -38.09
N ILE A 365 -25.23 -10.42 -38.82
CA ILE A 365 -26.35 -11.17 -38.22
C ILE A 365 -25.93 -12.64 -38.12
N GLY A 366 -25.75 -13.16 -36.90
CA GLY A 366 -25.42 -14.57 -36.65
C GLY A 366 -26.48 -15.23 -35.76
N SER A 367 -27.13 -16.29 -36.21
CA SER A 367 -27.96 -17.17 -35.35
C SER A 367 -27.35 -18.57 -35.30
N SER A 368 -27.12 -19.10 -34.09
CA SER A 368 -26.57 -20.45 -33.87
C SER A 368 -27.59 -21.40 -33.24
N GLY A 369 -28.88 -21.07 -33.28
CA GLY A 369 -29.95 -21.94 -32.78
C GLY A 369 -30.45 -22.93 -33.83
N ASP A 370 -30.86 -24.12 -33.41
CA ASP A 370 -31.52 -25.10 -34.28
C ASP A 370 -32.82 -24.53 -34.84
N LEU A 371 -33.11 -24.83 -36.11
CA LEU A 371 -34.23 -24.30 -36.88
C LEU A 371 -34.22 -22.77 -37.03
N ALA A 372 -33.06 -22.12 -36.87
CA ALA A 372 -32.93 -20.68 -37.05
C ALA A 372 -33.39 -20.25 -38.45
N LYS A 373 -34.37 -19.35 -38.50
CA LYS A 373 -34.85 -18.67 -39.70
C LYS A 373 -34.42 -17.21 -39.63
N ILE A 374 -33.50 -16.79 -40.50
CA ILE A 374 -33.02 -15.40 -40.55
C ILE A 374 -33.53 -14.73 -41.82
N GLU A 375 -34.17 -13.57 -41.65
CA GLU A 375 -34.56 -12.68 -42.74
C GLU A 375 -33.75 -11.39 -42.65
N SER A 376 -33.09 -11.00 -43.74
CA SER A 376 -32.37 -9.74 -43.84
C SER A 376 -32.93 -8.90 -44.99
N GLU A 377 -33.48 -7.73 -44.65
CA GLU A 377 -33.98 -6.75 -45.61
C GLU A 377 -32.90 -5.75 -46.09
N GLY A 378 -31.67 -5.87 -45.57
CA GLY A 378 -30.55 -5.00 -45.92
C GLY A 378 -29.79 -5.48 -47.16
N ASN A 379 -29.42 -4.55 -48.03
CA ASN A 379 -28.52 -4.82 -49.16
C ASN A 379 -27.06 -4.94 -48.68
N ASN A 380 -26.28 -5.85 -49.26
CA ASN A 380 -24.87 -6.08 -48.90
C ASN A 380 -24.64 -6.47 -47.42
N ALA A 381 -25.62 -7.14 -46.80
CA ALA A 381 -25.48 -7.64 -45.44
C ALA A 381 -24.58 -8.89 -45.39
N VAL A 382 -24.06 -9.22 -44.19
CA VAL A 382 -23.42 -10.52 -43.94
C VAL A 382 -24.25 -11.27 -42.91
N VAL A 383 -24.81 -12.41 -43.32
CA VAL A 383 -25.77 -13.21 -42.56
C VAL A 383 -25.22 -14.62 -42.37
N ALA A 384 -25.23 -15.14 -41.16
CA ALA A 384 -24.80 -16.50 -40.86
C ALA A 384 -25.83 -17.22 -40.00
N ALA A 385 -26.21 -18.43 -40.40
CA ALA A 385 -27.01 -19.34 -39.59
C ALA A 385 -26.30 -20.69 -39.54
N ILE A 386 -25.86 -21.09 -38.34
CA ILE A 386 -24.95 -22.25 -38.16
C ILE A 386 -25.63 -23.33 -37.30
N GLY A 387 -26.93 -23.23 -37.03
CA GLY A 387 -27.69 -24.27 -36.33
C GLY A 387 -28.21 -25.37 -37.26
N ILE A 388 -28.67 -26.48 -36.68
CA ILE A 388 -29.29 -27.60 -37.43
C ILE A 388 -30.52 -27.10 -38.17
N ASP A 389 -30.71 -27.51 -39.43
CA ASP A 389 -31.87 -27.14 -40.27
C ASP A 389 -32.09 -25.62 -40.44
N SER A 390 -31.05 -24.81 -40.25
CA SER A 390 -31.14 -23.36 -40.36
C SER A 390 -31.35 -22.88 -41.80
N LYS A 391 -32.08 -21.78 -41.97
CA LYS A 391 -32.40 -21.16 -43.27
C LYS A 391 -32.22 -19.64 -43.26
N ILE A 392 -31.74 -19.10 -44.38
CA ILE A 392 -31.51 -17.65 -44.55
C ILE A 392 -32.22 -17.12 -45.79
N LYS A 393 -32.93 -16.00 -45.65
CA LYS A 393 -33.45 -15.15 -46.74
C LYS A 393 -32.77 -13.78 -46.67
N ALA A 394 -32.21 -13.30 -47.78
CA ALA A 394 -31.51 -12.02 -47.81
C ALA A 394 -31.65 -11.30 -49.16
N LYS A 395 -31.35 -9.99 -49.18
CA LYS A 395 -31.32 -9.17 -50.39
C LYS A 395 -30.08 -9.39 -51.24
N LYS A 396 -30.15 -8.97 -52.50
CA LYS A 396 -29.02 -9.00 -53.44
C LYS A 396 -27.78 -8.27 -52.89
N GLY A 397 -26.61 -8.83 -53.16
CA GLY A 397 -25.32 -8.34 -52.67
C GLY A 397 -24.95 -8.86 -51.29
N SER A 398 -25.90 -9.43 -50.53
CA SER A 398 -25.64 -9.97 -49.20
C SER A 398 -24.88 -11.29 -49.25
N TRP A 399 -23.95 -11.49 -48.33
CA TRP A 399 -23.25 -12.76 -48.11
C TRP A 399 -24.01 -13.58 -47.06
N ILE A 400 -24.35 -14.82 -47.39
CA ILE A 400 -24.98 -15.77 -46.49
C ILE A 400 -23.98 -16.88 -46.12
N THR A 401 -24.05 -17.40 -44.89
CA THR A 401 -23.27 -18.55 -44.42
C THR A 401 -24.20 -19.56 -43.74
N LEU A 402 -24.25 -20.78 -44.24
CA LEU A 402 -25.09 -21.86 -43.71
C LEU A 402 -24.25 -23.07 -43.31
N ALA A 403 -24.71 -23.82 -42.32
CA ALA A 403 -24.14 -25.11 -41.93
C ALA A 403 -25.11 -26.25 -42.24
N GLU A 404 -24.56 -27.38 -42.68
CA GLU A 404 -25.26 -28.65 -42.84
C GLU A 404 -24.82 -29.59 -41.72
N TYR A 405 -25.77 -30.35 -41.18
CA TYR A 405 -25.56 -31.34 -40.14
C TYR A 405 -25.98 -32.73 -40.63
N GLY A 406 -25.25 -33.75 -40.22
CA GLY A 406 -25.57 -35.14 -40.51
C GLY A 406 -26.64 -35.68 -39.55
N GLU A 407 -27.14 -36.89 -39.81
CA GLU A 407 -28.11 -37.57 -38.94
C GLU A 407 -27.58 -37.79 -37.51
N ASP A 408 -26.26 -37.82 -37.31
CA ASP A 408 -25.61 -37.94 -36.00
C ASP A 408 -25.43 -36.60 -35.27
N LEU A 409 -26.07 -35.52 -35.76
CA LEU A 409 -26.00 -34.15 -35.25
C LEU A 409 -24.59 -33.54 -35.29
N LYS A 410 -23.68 -34.10 -36.09
CA LYS A 410 -22.36 -33.49 -36.33
C LYS A 410 -22.38 -32.58 -37.55
N PRO A 411 -21.64 -31.47 -37.53
CA PRO A 411 -21.53 -30.59 -38.69
C PRO A 411 -20.84 -31.32 -39.84
N VAL A 412 -21.50 -31.35 -40.99
CA VAL A 412 -21.03 -31.96 -42.24
C VAL A 412 -20.23 -30.94 -43.04
N CYS A 413 -20.77 -29.73 -43.23
CA CYS A 413 -20.06 -28.65 -43.88
C CYS A 413 -20.64 -27.27 -43.53
N VAL A 414 -19.85 -26.22 -43.79
CA VAL A 414 -20.27 -24.81 -43.69
C VAL A 414 -19.89 -24.12 -45.00
N ARG A 415 -20.83 -23.43 -45.63
CA ARG A 415 -20.57 -22.69 -46.88
C ARG A 415 -21.06 -21.27 -46.80
N SER A 416 -20.30 -20.39 -47.45
CA SER A 416 -20.66 -18.99 -47.63
C SER A 416 -20.81 -18.66 -49.12
N ALA A 417 -21.85 -17.89 -49.47
CA ALA A 417 -22.08 -17.43 -50.84
C ALA A 417 -22.76 -16.05 -50.85
N GLN A 418 -22.61 -15.30 -51.93
CA GLN A 418 -23.30 -14.03 -52.13
C GLN A 418 -24.62 -14.25 -52.86
N ILE A 419 -25.70 -13.60 -52.40
CA ILE A 419 -26.97 -13.49 -53.13
C ILE A 419 -26.73 -12.60 -54.36
N ASP A 420 -26.52 -13.22 -55.52
CA ASP A 420 -26.17 -12.54 -56.76
C ASP A 420 -27.39 -12.18 -57.64
N GLY A 421 -28.58 -12.68 -57.27
CA GLY A 421 -29.82 -12.55 -58.04
C GLY A 421 -29.87 -13.45 -59.27
N LYS A 422 -28.92 -14.39 -59.43
CA LYS A 422 -28.86 -15.35 -60.54
C LYS A 422 -28.84 -16.78 -60.01
N SER A 423 -27.76 -17.16 -59.33
CA SER A 423 -27.57 -18.47 -58.70
C SER A 423 -28.32 -18.54 -57.36
N LEU A 424 -28.29 -17.45 -56.60
CA LEU A 424 -29.08 -17.27 -55.39
C LEU A 424 -29.95 -16.03 -55.57
N LYS A 425 -31.27 -16.24 -55.59
CA LYS A 425 -32.29 -15.21 -55.75
C LYS A 425 -32.45 -14.44 -54.44
N GLU A 426 -32.72 -13.14 -54.56
CA GLU A 426 -33.10 -12.37 -53.39
C GLU A 426 -34.50 -12.75 -52.89
N ASP A 427 -34.76 -12.50 -51.61
CA ASP A 427 -36.06 -12.79 -50.96
C ASP A 427 -36.50 -14.27 -51.01
N VAL A 428 -35.56 -15.19 -51.22
CA VAL A 428 -35.78 -16.64 -51.15
C VAL A 428 -35.03 -17.24 -49.95
N PHE A 429 -35.66 -18.18 -49.25
CA PHE A 429 -34.99 -18.94 -48.20
C PHE A 429 -34.05 -19.98 -48.79
N TYR A 430 -32.83 -20.04 -48.27
CA TYR A 430 -31.86 -21.07 -48.58
C TYR A 430 -31.50 -21.90 -47.35
N GLN A 431 -31.32 -23.21 -47.55
CA GLN A 431 -30.71 -24.16 -46.61
C GLN A 431 -29.49 -24.80 -47.28
N LEU A 432 -28.59 -25.40 -46.48
CA LEU A 432 -27.50 -26.20 -47.02
C LEU A 432 -27.89 -27.69 -46.95
N LYS A 433 -27.96 -28.35 -48.10
CA LYS A 433 -28.24 -29.79 -48.21
C LYS A 433 -27.34 -30.44 -49.26
N GLY A 434 -26.70 -31.54 -48.92
CA GLY A 434 -25.71 -32.21 -49.78
C GLY A 434 -24.56 -31.28 -50.15
N GLY A 435 -24.21 -30.34 -49.28
CA GLY A 435 -23.20 -29.31 -49.51
C GLY A 435 -23.62 -28.18 -50.44
N GLU A 436 -24.85 -28.12 -50.95
CA GLU A 436 -25.30 -27.07 -51.87
C GLU A 436 -26.43 -26.22 -51.27
N PHE A 437 -26.50 -24.95 -51.69
CA PHE A 437 -27.58 -24.05 -51.29
C PHE A 437 -28.85 -24.47 -52.03
N VAL A 438 -29.88 -24.89 -51.28
CA VAL A 438 -31.18 -25.31 -51.82
C VAL A 438 -32.27 -24.35 -51.37
N GLU A 439 -33.19 -24.02 -52.28
CA GLU A 439 -34.37 -23.23 -51.94
C GLU A 439 -35.22 -23.99 -50.91
N ALA A 440 -35.60 -23.33 -49.83
CA ALA A 440 -36.39 -23.88 -48.74
C ALA A 440 -37.74 -23.19 -48.63
N ALA A 441 -38.76 -23.92 -48.15
CA ALA A 441 -40.07 -23.35 -47.86
C ALA A 441 -39.99 -22.36 -46.69
N GLU A 442 -40.93 -21.41 -46.65
CA GLU A 442 -41.07 -20.44 -45.56
C GLU A 442 -41.18 -21.08 -44.18
#